data_AF-A0A9X8EAJ1-F1
#
_entry.id   AF-A0A9X8EAJ1-F1
#
_cell.length_a   1.000
_cell.length_b   1.000
_cell.length_c   1.000
_cell.angle_alpha   90.00
_cell.angle_beta   90.00
_cell.angle_gamma   90.00
#
_symmetry.space_group_name_H-M   'P 1'
#
loop_
_entity.id
_entity.type
_entity.pdbx_description
1 polymer ?
#
loop_
_entity_poly.entity_id
_entity_poly.type
_entity_poly.pdbx_seq_one_letter_code
_entity_poly.pdbx_strand_id
1 'polypeptide(L)'
;VDQYAKFVVKSEVNGTVLGNLNGSLTLDESIADNGGLKTSFRAYHEYLKKYPSQYTEETGDKLFYLSFAQAWCSKHTDARLTASLLNSYPPNRFRVTGALQNNAEFARVFKCPTNSYLNPSNKCLLWE
;
A
#
# COMPACT_ATOMS: atom_id res chain seq x y z
N VAL A 1 7.70 1.15 -11.95
CA VAL A 1 9.12 1.49 -11.67
C VAL A 1 9.24 2.88 -11.02
N ASP A 2 8.90 3.95 -11.74
CA ASP A 2 9.17 5.33 -11.27
C ASP A 2 8.53 5.74 -9.95
N GLN A 3 7.32 5.25 -9.66
CA GLN A 3 6.63 5.56 -8.41
C GLN A 3 7.44 5.10 -7.19
N TYR A 4 7.82 3.83 -7.14
CA TYR A 4 8.50 3.25 -5.98
C TYR A 4 9.94 3.77 -5.86
N ALA A 5 10.59 4.14 -6.96
CA ALA A 5 11.93 4.75 -6.93
C ALA A 5 11.99 6.10 -6.16
N LYS A 6 10.85 6.78 -6.02
CA LYS A 6 10.73 8.04 -5.26
C LYS A 6 10.63 7.83 -3.75
N PHE A 7 10.45 6.61 -3.28
CA PHE A 7 10.33 6.32 -1.85
C PHE A 7 11.70 6.34 -1.15
N VAL A 8 11.83 7.28 -0.21
CA VAL A 8 13.04 7.46 0.61
C VAL A 8 12.92 6.65 1.90
N VAL A 9 13.82 5.68 2.06
CA VAL A 9 13.97 4.89 3.28
C VAL A 9 14.70 5.72 4.33
N LYS A 10 14.09 5.84 5.50
CA LYS A 10 14.60 6.62 6.64
C LYS A 10 14.59 5.76 7.89
N SER A 11 15.57 5.96 8.76
CA SER A 11 15.61 5.37 10.10
C SER A 11 14.27 5.60 10.81
N GLU A 12 13.72 4.54 11.39
CA GLU A 12 12.48 4.59 12.17
C GLU A 12 12.72 5.10 13.61
N VAL A 13 13.98 5.36 13.97
CA VAL A 13 14.37 5.89 15.29
C VAL A 13 14.64 7.39 15.22
N ASN A 14 15.47 7.83 14.28
CA ASN A 14 15.94 9.22 14.23
C ASN A 14 15.65 9.94 12.89
N GLY A 15 15.03 9.25 11.91
CA GLY A 15 14.66 9.86 10.63
C GLY A 15 15.80 10.06 9.63
N THR A 16 17.03 9.64 9.95
CA THR A 16 18.18 9.71 9.03
C THR A 16 17.88 8.99 7.72
N VAL A 17 18.24 9.59 6.59
CA VAL A 17 18.06 8.97 5.26
C VAL A 17 19.05 7.82 5.09
N LEU A 18 18.54 6.64 4.78
CA LEU A 18 19.32 5.42 4.55
C LEU A 18 19.50 5.13 3.05
N GLY A 19 18.59 5.62 2.21
CA GLY A 19 18.63 5.46 0.76
C GLY A 19 17.24 5.52 0.13
N ASN A 20 17.16 5.15 -1.14
CA ASN A 20 15.92 5.08 -1.91
C ASN A 20 15.64 3.65 -2.35
N LEU A 21 14.36 3.29 -2.48
CA LEU A 21 14.00 2.02 -3.08
C LEU A 21 14.40 1.95 -4.55
N ASN A 22 14.78 0.75 -4.99
CA ASN A 22 14.99 0.47 -6.41
C ASN A 22 13.68 -0.01 -7.02
N GLY A 23 13.01 0.87 -7.76
CA GLY A 23 11.69 0.58 -8.35
C GLY A 23 11.68 -0.50 -9.43
N SER A 24 12.83 -0.87 -10.01
CA SER A 24 12.96 -2.02 -10.91
C SER A 24 13.11 -3.31 -10.12
N LEU A 25 13.91 -3.29 -9.04
CA LEU A 25 14.13 -4.45 -8.19
C LEU A 25 12.86 -4.89 -7.45
N THR A 26 12.03 -3.94 -7.01
CA THR A 26 10.80 -4.23 -6.25
C THR A 26 9.56 -4.34 -7.14
N LEU A 27 9.72 -4.34 -8.47
CA LEU A 27 8.62 -4.16 -9.42
C LEU A 27 7.55 -5.24 -9.28
N ASP A 28 7.96 -6.51 -9.30
CA ASP A 28 7.03 -7.65 -9.32
C ASP A 28 6.21 -7.73 -8.03
N GLU A 29 6.88 -7.56 -6.89
CA GLU A 29 6.21 -7.51 -5.58
C GLU A 29 5.28 -6.29 -5.46
N SER A 30 5.67 -5.15 -6.02
CA SER A 30 4.81 -3.97 -6.05
C SER A 30 3.58 -4.22 -6.91
N ILE A 31 3.72 -4.86 -8.07
CA ILE A 31 2.59 -5.24 -8.93
C ILE A 31 1.65 -6.21 -8.18
N ALA A 32 2.21 -7.20 -7.48
CA ALA A 32 1.45 -8.16 -6.70
C ALA A 32 0.64 -7.50 -5.58
N ASP A 33 1.25 -6.58 -4.81
CA ASP A 33 0.55 -5.84 -3.74
C ASP A 33 -0.60 -4.99 -4.28
N ASN A 34 -0.37 -4.30 -5.40
CA ASN A 34 -1.37 -3.43 -6.04
C ASN A 34 -2.56 -4.25 -6.57
N GLY A 35 -2.27 -5.31 -7.34
CA GLY A 35 -3.29 -6.21 -7.89
C GLY A 35 -4.05 -6.97 -6.80
N GLY A 36 -3.32 -7.47 -5.80
CA GLY A 36 -3.88 -8.22 -4.68
C GLY A 36 -4.84 -7.38 -3.85
N LEU A 37 -4.47 -6.15 -3.51
CA LEU A 37 -5.36 -5.24 -2.77
C LEU A 37 -6.64 -4.94 -3.56
N LYS A 38 -6.52 -4.59 -4.84
CA LYS A 38 -7.68 -4.29 -5.69
C LYS A 38 -8.61 -5.49 -5.83
N THR A 39 -8.04 -6.67 -6.10
CA THR A 39 -8.80 -7.91 -6.33
C THR A 39 -9.49 -8.37 -5.05
N SER A 40 -8.81 -8.33 -3.91
CA SER A 40 -9.39 -8.72 -2.62
C SER A 40 -10.51 -7.78 -2.16
N PHE A 41 -10.41 -6.48 -2.44
CA PHE A 41 -11.51 -5.53 -2.15
C PHE A 41 -12.75 -5.81 -3.00
N ARG A 42 -12.59 -6.11 -4.30
CA ARG A 42 -13.69 -6.57 -5.15
C ARG A 42 -14.32 -7.85 -4.61
N ALA A 43 -13.49 -8.85 -4.29
CA ALA A 43 -13.97 -10.13 -3.76
C ALA A 43 -14.71 -9.96 -2.42
N TYR A 44 -14.27 -9.02 -1.57
CA TYR A 44 -14.96 -8.66 -0.33
C TYR A 44 -16.40 -8.18 -0.60
N HIS A 45 -16.60 -7.26 -1.54
CA HIS A 45 -17.95 -6.81 -1.90
C HIS A 45 -18.80 -7.92 -2.54
N GLU A 46 -18.24 -8.77 -3.40
CA GLU A 46 -18.96 -9.93 -3.93
C GLU A 46 -19.39 -10.91 -2.83
N TYR A 47 -18.52 -11.13 -1.84
CA TYR A 47 -18.85 -11.95 -0.67
C TYR A 47 -20.01 -11.36 0.13
N LEU A 48 -20.01 -10.04 0.35
CA LEU A 48 -21.06 -9.35 1.11
C LEU A 48 -22.45 -9.43 0.46
N LYS A 49 -22.54 -9.59 -0.87
CA LYS A 49 -23.83 -9.81 -1.55
C LYS A 49 -24.50 -11.11 -1.11
N LYS A 50 -23.70 -12.13 -0.78
CA LYS A 50 -24.19 -13.44 -0.31
C LYS A 50 -24.25 -13.53 1.22
N TYR A 51 -23.34 -12.85 1.91
CA TYR A 51 -23.19 -12.86 3.35
C TYR A 51 -23.15 -11.43 3.90
N PRO A 52 -24.31 -10.81 4.15
CA PRO A 52 -24.38 -9.43 4.63
C PRO A 52 -23.61 -9.24 5.94
N SER A 53 -22.91 -8.11 6.05
CA SER A 53 -22.18 -7.74 7.27
C SER A 53 -23.13 -7.15 8.32
N GLN A 54 -22.75 -7.26 9.59
CA GLN A 54 -23.34 -6.48 10.68
C GLN A 54 -22.92 -5.00 10.63
N TYR A 55 -21.84 -4.68 9.92
CA TYR A 55 -21.34 -3.31 9.75
C TYR A 55 -22.01 -2.63 8.55
N THR A 56 -22.12 -1.31 8.60
CA THR A 56 -22.46 -0.51 7.41
C THR A 56 -21.36 -0.64 6.35
N GLU A 57 -21.71 -0.43 5.08
CA GLU A 57 -20.74 -0.47 3.97
C GLU A 57 -19.55 0.46 4.22
N GLU A 58 -19.79 1.71 4.64
CA GLU A 58 -18.72 2.66 4.98
C GLU A 58 -17.79 2.13 6.07
N THR A 59 -18.35 1.51 7.12
CA THR A 59 -17.55 0.98 8.23
C THR A 59 -16.77 -0.26 7.79
N GLY A 60 -17.41 -1.17 7.04
CA GLY A 60 -16.79 -2.37 6.50
C GLY A 60 -15.63 -2.05 5.57
N ASP A 61 -15.81 -1.12 4.64
CA ASP A 61 -14.77 -0.68 3.69
C ASP A 61 -13.57 -0.07 4.43
N LYS A 62 -13.82 0.80 5.41
CA LYS A 62 -12.74 1.38 6.23
C LYS A 62 -11.99 0.30 7.01
N LEU A 63 -12.71 -0.67 7.59
CA LEU A 63 -12.12 -1.79 8.32
C LEU A 63 -11.29 -2.71 7.40
N PHE A 64 -11.72 -2.92 6.15
CA PHE A 64 -10.97 -3.69 5.16
C PHE A 64 -9.59 -3.07 4.93
N TYR A 65 -9.53 -1.78 4.62
CA TYR A 65 -8.25 -1.09 4.38
C TYR A 65 -7.40 -0.96 5.65
N LEU A 66 -8.04 -0.80 6.82
CA LEU A 66 -7.33 -0.82 8.10
C LEU A 66 -6.69 -2.19 8.35
N SER A 67 -7.42 -3.28 8.11
CA SER A 67 -6.91 -4.64 8.23
C SER A 67 -5.76 -4.90 7.26
N PHE A 68 -5.89 -4.47 6.01
CA PHE A 68 -4.79 -4.53 5.03
C PHE A 68 -3.54 -3.81 5.55
N ALA A 69 -3.66 -2.56 6.03
CA ALA A 69 -2.52 -1.81 6.53
C ALA A 69 -1.91 -2.43 7.79
N GLN A 70 -2.75 -2.94 8.70
CA GLN A 70 -2.31 -3.56 9.95
C GLN A 70 -1.56 -4.87 9.74
N ALA A 71 -1.88 -5.64 8.70
CA ALA A 71 -1.14 -6.86 8.34
C ALA A 71 0.34 -6.60 8.04
N TRP A 72 0.69 -5.36 7.70
CA TRP A 72 2.05 -4.91 7.39
C TRP A 72 2.70 -4.12 8.53
N CYS A 73 2.05 -3.94 9.68
CA CYS A 73 2.64 -3.25 10.82
C CYS A 73 3.95 -3.92 11.25
N SER A 74 5.05 -3.18 11.13
CA SER A 74 6.36 -3.64 11.57
C SER A 74 7.22 -2.46 12.02
N LYS A 75 8.29 -2.78 12.73
CA LYS A 75 9.38 -1.85 13.06
C LYS A 75 10.70 -2.52 12.75
N HIS A 76 11.62 -1.79 12.14
CA HIS A 76 12.90 -2.30 11.66
C HIS A 76 14.07 -1.50 12.22
N THR A 77 15.19 -2.19 12.47
CA THR A 77 16.47 -1.52 12.74
C THR A 77 17.02 -0.90 11.46
N ASP A 78 17.89 0.10 11.59
CA ASP A 78 18.56 0.73 10.44
C ASP A 78 19.32 -0.30 9.60
N ALA A 79 19.98 -1.28 10.24
CA ALA A 79 20.65 -2.38 9.54
C ALA A 79 19.67 -3.20 8.68
N ARG A 80 18.48 -3.52 9.19
CA ARG A 80 17.46 -4.27 8.44
C ARG A 80 16.88 -3.44 7.28
N LEU A 81 16.67 -2.14 7.49
CA LEU A 81 16.20 -1.22 6.46
C LEU A 81 17.24 -1.06 5.35
N THR A 82 18.51 -0.85 5.69
CA THR A 82 19.60 -0.77 4.70
C THR A 82 19.73 -2.06 3.91
N ALA A 83 19.66 -3.23 4.58
CA ALA A 83 19.69 -4.52 3.89
C ALA A 83 18.49 -4.72 2.94
N SER A 84 17.32 -4.14 3.26
CA SER A 84 16.14 -4.24 2.38
C SER A 84 16.27 -3.47 1.07
N LEU A 85 17.19 -2.49 0.97
CA LEU A 85 17.44 -1.74 -0.27
C LEU A 85 18.02 -2.64 -1.39
N LEU A 86 18.58 -3.79 -1.01
CA LEU A 86 19.14 -4.78 -1.94
C LEU A 86 18.20 -5.98 -2.16
N ASN A 87 16.96 -5.91 -1.69
CA ASN A 87 15.98 -6.99 -1.76
C ASN A 87 14.80 -6.61 -2.67
N SER A 88 14.15 -7.60 -3.29
CA SER A 88 12.92 -7.41 -4.09
C SER A 88 11.70 -7.05 -3.24
N TYR A 89 11.70 -7.35 -1.94
CA TYR A 89 10.63 -6.97 -1.03
C TYR A 89 10.88 -5.57 -0.44
N PRO A 90 10.05 -4.56 -0.79
CA PRO A 90 10.19 -3.25 -0.20
C PRO A 90 9.80 -3.28 1.29
N PRO A 91 10.34 -2.38 2.13
CA PRO A 91 9.91 -2.24 3.52
C PRO A 91 8.39 -2.14 3.62
N ASN A 92 7.81 -2.80 4.62
CA ASN A 92 6.37 -2.99 4.75
C ASN A 92 5.55 -1.70 4.63
N ARG A 93 6.04 -0.58 5.18
CA ARG A 93 5.39 0.74 5.06
C ARG A 93 5.15 1.18 3.61
N PHE A 94 6.05 0.82 2.69
CA PHE A 94 5.96 1.17 1.28
C PHE A 94 5.11 0.19 0.48
N ARG A 95 4.97 -1.06 0.93
CA ARG A 95 3.96 -1.99 0.42
C ARG A 95 2.56 -1.41 0.62
N VAL A 96 2.28 -0.92 1.83
CA VAL A 96 1.02 -0.23 2.16
C VAL A 96 0.89 1.06 1.35
N THR A 97 1.85 1.98 1.49
CA THR A 97 1.74 3.32 0.90
C THR A 97 1.59 3.28 -0.62
N GLY A 98 2.42 2.48 -1.31
CA GLY A 98 2.40 2.40 -2.77
C GLY A 98 1.11 1.77 -3.29
N ALA A 99 0.63 0.70 -2.65
CA ALA A 99 -0.64 0.07 -3.02
C ALA A 99 -1.83 1.01 -2.81
N LEU A 100 -1.88 1.74 -1.68
CA LEU A 100 -2.96 2.69 -1.39
C LEU A 100 -2.94 3.90 -2.34
N GLN A 101 -1.77 4.43 -2.70
CA GLN A 101 -1.64 5.54 -3.65
C GLN A 101 -2.30 5.25 -5.01
N ASN A 102 -2.20 3.99 -5.46
CA ASN A 102 -2.75 3.55 -6.74
C ASN A 102 -4.20 3.06 -6.64
N ASN A 103 -4.75 2.90 -5.43
CA ASN A 103 -6.09 2.40 -5.24
C ASN A 103 -7.10 3.57 -5.16
N ALA A 104 -7.93 3.71 -6.20
CA ALA A 104 -8.96 4.77 -6.25
C ALA A 104 -10.10 4.53 -5.24
N GLU A 105 -10.43 3.27 -4.96
CA GLU A 105 -11.46 2.91 -3.98
C GLU A 105 -11.06 3.32 -2.56
N PHE A 106 -9.78 3.13 -2.19
CA PHE A 106 -9.24 3.63 -0.93
C PHE A 106 -9.46 5.15 -0.79
N ALA A 107 -9.11 5.91 -1.83
CA ALA A 107 -9.29 7.36 -1.83
C ALA A 107 -10.76 7.76 -1.70
N ARG A 108 -11.69 7.01 -2.33
CA ARG A 108 -13.13 7.20 -2.19
C ARG A 108 -13.60 6.93 -0.76
N VAL A 109 -13.24 5.77 -0.20
CA VAL A 109 -13.65 5.30 1.14
C VAL A 109 -13.19 6.26 2.23
N PHE A 110 -11.96 6.78 2.13
CA PHE A 110 -11.42 7.73 3.10
C PHE A 110 -11.62 9.20 2.72
N LYS A 111 -12.32 9.47 1.61
CA LYS A 111 -12.58 10.82 1.08
C LYS A 111 -11.28 11.65 0.99
N CYS A 112 -10.20 11.03 0.51
CA CYS A 112 -8.89 11.66 0.44
C CYS A 112 -8.91 12.85 -0.53
N PRO A 113 -8.38 14.03 -0.15
CA PRO A 113 -8.29 15.17 -1.04
C PRO A 113 -7.52 14.82 -2.32
N THR A 114 -7.92 15.41 -3.44
CA THR A 114 -7.22 15.26 -4.72
C THR A 114 -5.79 15.78 -4.57
N ASN A 115 -4.81 15.06 -5.14
CA ASN A 115 -3.38 15.37 -5.04
C ASN A 115 -2.79 15.32 -3.61
N SER A 116 -3.50 14.75 -2.64
CA SER A 116 -2.90 14.41 -1.35
C SER A 116 -1.90 13.26 -1.50
N TYR A 117 -1.05 13.08 -0.50
CA TYR A 117 0.03 12.08 -0.52
C TYR A 117 -0.45 10.65 -0.84
N LEU A 118 -1.61 10.24 -0.32
CA LEU A 118 -2.21 8.92 -0.59
C LEU A 118 -3.26 8.95 -1.73
N ASN A 119 -3.49 10.10 -2.36
CA ASN A 119 -4.37 10.22 -3.53
C ASN A 119 -3.72 11.07 -4.63
N PRO A 120 -2.58 10.63 -5.20
CA PRO A 120 -2.00 11.30 -6.36
C PRO A 120 -2.92 11.17 -7.58
N SER A 121 -2.94 12.20 -8.46
CA SER A 121 -3.71 12.15 -9.71
C SER A 121 -3.25 11.03 -10.65
N ASN A 122 -1.95 10.80 -10.73
CA ASN A 122 -1.39 9.71 -11.54
C ASN A 122 -1.33 8.44 -10.69
N LYS A 123 -2.14 7.44 -11.06
CA LYS A 123 -2.17 6.12 -10.42
C LYS A 123 -1.68 5.06 -11.41
N CYS A 124 -0.84 4.15 -10.95
CA CYS A 124 -0.41 3.01 -11.75
C CYS A 124 -1.50 1.93 -11.69
N LEU A 125 -2.02 1.51 -12.86
CA LEU A 125 -2.96 0.42 -12.98
C LEU A 125 -2.47 -0.57 -14.04
N LEU A 126 -2.42 -1.87 -13.70
CA LEU A 126 -1.97 -2.92 -14.62
C LEU A 126 -3.06 -3.98 -14.88
N TRP A 127 -3.73 -4.47 -13.82
CA TRP A 127 -4.69 -5.57 -13.91
C TRP A 127 -6.12 -5.14 -13.54
N GLU A 128 -7.12 -5.70 -14.24
CA GLU A 128 -8.57 -5.52 -14.01
C GLU A 128 -9.22 -6.78 -13.43
#